data_AF-A0A1H8UYJ3-F1
#
_entry.id   AF-A0A1H8UYJ3-F1
#
_cell.length_a   1.000
_cell.length_b   1.000
_cell.length_c   1.000
_cell.angle_alpha   90.00
_cell.angle_beta   90.00
_cell.angle_gamma   90.00
#
_symmetry.space_group_name_H-M   'P 1'
#
loop_
_entity.id
_entity.type
_entity.pdbx_description
1 polymer ?
#
loop_
_entity_poly.entity_id
_entity_poly.type
_entity_poly.pdbx_seq_one_letter_code
_entity_poly.pdbx_strand_id
1 'polypeptide(L)'
;MPLLVPSASLRRRLSQALYGFEEMRLDHAEDLAAFVEELKRETDRGLPLVSAALIDDKLFESLRAFFVEGKSTERLLSGYSAPLGSFSARIDACFSLALIDQYEYNEISLIRKVRNEFAHGQHGLTFETEPVRGYCSSLQSDLPEGAGYPTTDPRFRFTNAVICMALRLYYRPEWVKKERRTSKEWVDPDATRWRSTEDEPPPPGVPVMGIGKPRKP
;
A
#
# COMPACT_ATOMS: atom_id res chain seq x y z
N MET A 1 1.40 -18.45 26.22
CA MET A 1 0.29 -17.51 25.98
C MET A 1 -0.19 -17.77 24.56
N PRO A 2 -1.49 -17.99 24.28
CA PRO A 2 -1.90 -18.42 22.95
C PRO A 2 -1.57 -17.30 21.97
N LEU A 3 -0.71 -17.60 20.99
CA LEU A 3 -0.51 -16.79 19.79
C LEU A 3 -1.90 -16.45 19.25
N LEU A 4 -2.16 -15.17 18.95
CA LEU A 4 -3.37 -14.73 18.27
C LEU A 4 -3.39 -15.40 16.89
N VAL A 5 -3.93 -16.61 16.82
CA VAL A 5 -4.04 -17.31 15.55
C VAL A 5 -5.25 -16.72 14.83
N PRO A 6 -5.10 -16.27 13.56
CA PRO A 6 -6.21 -15.77 12.77
C PRO A 6 -7.42 -16.70 12.88
N SER A 7 -8.62 -16.12 13.01
CA SER A 7 -9.87 -16.87 13.07
C SER A 7 -9.97 -17.84 11.88
N ALA A 8 -10.72 -18.93 12.04
CA ALA A 8 -10.93 -19.88 10.95
C ALA A 8 -11.52 -19.22 9.70
N SER A 9 -12.33 -18.16 9.86
CA SER A 9 -12.86 -17.34 8.77
C SER A 9 -11.79 -16.52 8.06
N LEU A 10 -10.87 -15.88 8.81
CA LEU A 10 -9.77 -15.10 8.26
C LEU A 10 -8.80 -16.01 7.50
N ARG A 11 -8.48 -17.20 8.02
CA ARG A 11 -7.69 -18.20 7.29
C ARG A 11 -8.36 -18.67 6.00
N ARG A 12 -9.68 -18.94 6.03
CA ARG A 12 -10.42 -19.39 4.85
C ARG A 12 -10.47 -18.32 3.75
N ARG A 13 -10.75 -17.07 4.12
CA ARG A 13 -10.78 -15.92 3.19
C ARG A 13 -9.40 -15.62 2.60
N LEU A 14 -8.34 -15.72 3.40
CA LEU A 14 -6.96 -15.58 2.93
C LEU A 14 -6.55 -16.75 2.00
N SER A 15 -7.03 -17.98 2.27
CA SER A 15 -6.73 -19.15 1.43
C SER A 15 -7.49 -19.19 0.09
N GLN A 16 -8.70 -18.62 0.03
CA GLN A 16 -9.54 -18.69 -1.18
C GLN A 16 -9.24 -17.59 -2.20
N ALA A 17 -8.66 -16.46 -1.77
CA ALA A 17 -8.34 -15.34 -2.66
C ALA A 17 -6.95 -15.46 -3.33
N LEU A 18 -6.05 -16.31 -2.82
CA LEU A 18 -4.66 -16.37 -3.28
C LEU A 18 -4.17 -17.83 -3.31
N TYR A 19 -3.80 -18.29 -4.50
CA TYR A 19 -3.23 -19.61 -4.82
C TYR A 19 -1.84 -19.89 -4.19
N GLY A 20 -1.55 -19.42 -2.97
CA GLY A 20 -0.18 -19.53 -2.44
C GLY A 20 0.07 -18.86 -1.10
N PHE A 21 -0.78 -19.08 -0.10
CA PHE A 21 -0.30 -18.96 1.28
C PHE A 21 0.63 -20.15 1.55
N GLU A 22 1.87 -20.09 1.04
CA GLU A 22 2.98 -20.83 1.65
C GLU A 22 2.94 -20.49 3.15
N GLU A 23 3.01 -21.50 4.01
CA GLU A 23 3.01 -21.29 5.46
C GLU A 23 4.00 -20.17 5.80
N MET A 24 3.53 -19.16 6.56
CA MET A 24 4.42 -18.11 7.04
C MET A 24 5.59 -18.78 7.74
N ARG A 25 6.80 -18.48 7.29
CA ARG A 25 8.00 -19.06 7.89
C ARG A 25 8.05 -18.75 9.38
N LEU A 26 8.56 -19.70 10.16
CA LEU A 26 8.60 -19.60 11.63
C LEU A 26 9.31 -18.34 12.12
N ASP A 27 10.44 -17.98 11.49
CA ASP A 27 11.19 -16.76 11.81
C ASP A 27 10.37 -15.48 11.61
N HIS A 28 9.56 -15.42 10.56
CA HIS A 28 8.66 -14.30 10.29
C HIS A 28 7.46 -14.26 11.23
N ALA A 29 6.96 -15.42 11.65
CA ALA A 29 5.90 -15.52 12.65
C ALA A 29 6.39 -15.07 14.04
N GLU A 30 7.63 -15.39 14.40
CA GLU A 30 8.28 -14.93 15.63
C GLU A 30 8.48 -13.42 15.65
N ASP A 31 8.97 -12.85 14.54
CA ASP A 31 9.11 -11.40 14.35
C ASP A 31 7.76 -10.68 14.50
N LEU A 32 6.71 -11.17 13.82
CA LEU A 32 5.37 -10.61 13.96
C LEU A 32 4.83 -10.74 15.39
N ALA A 33 5.09 -11.86 16.07
CA ALA A 33 4.67 -12.04 17.45
C ALA A 33 5.39 -11.05 18.40
N ALA A 34 6.69 -10.82 18.19
CA ALA A 34 7.44 -9.82 18.94
C ALA A 34 6.88 -8.41 18.74
N PHE A 35 6.57 -8.05 17.48
CA PHE A 35 5.92 -6.78 17.15
C PHE A 35 4.55 -6.63 17.82
N VAL A 36 3.73 -7.69 17.83
CA VAL A 36 2.43 -7.67 18.52
C VAL A 36 2.60 -7.44 20.03
N GLU A 37 3.62 -8.02 20.66
CA GLU A 37 3.91 -7.80 22.08
C GLU A 37 4.41 -6.37 22.36
N GLU A 38 5.14 -5.76 21.44
CA GLU A 38 5.53 -4.35 21.51
C GLU A 38 4.31 -3.44 21.45
N LEU A 39 3.42 -3.63 20.46
CA LEU A 39 2.20 -2.84 20.32
C LEU A 39 1.29 -2.90 21.56
N LYS A 40 1.22 -4.06 22.23
CA LYS A 40 0.42 -4.20 23.46
C LYS A 40 0.94 -3.31 24.60
N ARG A 41 2.25 -3.05 24.64
CA ARG A 41 2.92 -2.25 25.68
C ARG A 41 2.95 -0.76 25.35
N GLU A 42 2.58 -0.40 24.13
CA GLU A 42 2.57 1.00 23.71
C GLU A 42 1.59 1.86 24.49
N THR A 43 1.91 3.14 24.60
CA THR A 43 0.98 4.13 25.17
C THR A 43 -0.20 4.36 24.24
N ASP A 44 -1.27 5.02 24.72
CA ASP A 44 -2.39 5.43 23.85
C ASP A 44 -1.91 6.27 22.65
N ARG A 45 -0.92 7.13 22.87
CA ARG A 45 -0.33 7.95 21.81
C ARG A 45 0.63 7.17 20.91
N GLY A 46 1.45 6.32 21.51
CA GLY A 46 2.48 5.55 20.79
C GLY A 46 1.87 4.52 19.84
N LEU A 47 0.82 3.83 20.27
CA LEU A 47 0.21 2.72 19.52
C LEU A 47 -0.17 3.13 18.08
N PRO A 48 -0.96 4.19 17.81
CA PRO A 48 -1.28 4.60 16.45
C PRO A 48 -0.10 5.18 15.65
N LEU A 49 0.85 5.83 16.32
CA LEU A 49 2.02 6.41 15.66
C LEU A 49 2.94 5.31 15.12
N VAL A 50 3.27 4.34 15.96
CA VAL A 50 4.13 3.20 15.62
C VAL A 50 3.44 2.30 14.59
N SER A 51 2.16 1.97 14.83
CA SER A 51 1.39 1.11 13.92
C SER A 51 1.25 1.69 12.51
N ALA A 52 0.98 3.01 12.41
CA ALA A 52 0.86 3.66 11.12
C ALA A 52 2.19 3.75 10.38
N ALA A 53 3.31 3.96 11.09
CA ALA A 53 4.64 3.98 10.48
C ALA A 53 4.96 2.61 9.84
N LEU A 54 4.68 1.50 10.53
CA LEU A 54 4.84 0.16 9.97
C LEU A 54 4.03 -0.04 8.68
N ILE A 55 2.75 0.33 8.71
CA ILE A 55 1.88 0.17 7.54
C ILE A 55 2.35 1.06 6.39
N ASP A 56 2.72 2.31 6.68
CA ASP A 56 3.24 3.27 5.70
C ASP A 56 4.52 2.74 5.03
N ASP A 57 5.43 2.15 5.80
CA ASP A 57 6.65 1.51 5.29
C ASP A 57 6.32 0.31 4.38
N LYS A 58 5.34 -0.52 4.74
CA LYS A 58 4.90 -1.63 3.87
C LYS A 58 4.27 -1.13 2.58
N LEU A 59 3.52 -0.03 2.60
CA LEU A 59 3.01 0.60 1.37
C LEU A 59 4.13 1.19 0.52
N PHE A 60 5.10 1.87 1.15
CA PHE A 60 6.29 2.40 0.48
C PHE A 60 7.07 1.29 -0.23
N GLU A 61 7.40 0.22 0.48
CA GLU A 61 8.14 -0.91 -0.09
C GLU A 61 7.34 -1.63 -1.18
N SER A 62 6.01 -1.71 -1.06
CA SER A 62 5.14 -2.26 -2.11
C SER A 62 5.17 -1.42 -3.39
N LEU A 63 5.08 -0.09 -3.27
CA LEU A 63 5.19 0.82 -4.43
C LEU A 63 6.58 0.73 -5.06
N ARG A 64 7.63 0.72 -4.24
CA ARG A 64 9.02 0.57 -4.69
C ARG A 64 9.25 -0.78 -5.39
N ALA A 65 8.62 -1.84 -4.89
CA ALA A 65 8.64 -3.16 -5.48
C ALA A 65 7.92 -3.21 -6.83
N PHE A 66 6.84 -2.46 -6.97
CA PHE A 66 6.01 -2.42 -8.18
C PHE A 66 6.61 -1.57 -9.30
N PHE A 67 7.12 -0.39 -8.99
CA PHE A 67 7.59 0.55 -10.02
C PHE A 67 8.86 0.08 -10.73
N VAL A 68 9.13 0.68 -11.89
CA VAL A 68 10.41 0.48 -12.58
C VAL A 68 11.55 0.87 -11.65
N GLU A 69 12.64 0.10 -11.68
CA GLU A 69 13.81 0.44 -10.87
C GLU A 69 14.56 1.64 -11.47
N GLY A 70 14.98 2.58 -10.61
CA GLY A 70 15.83 3.70 -11.01
C GLY A 70 15.52 5.00 -10.31
N LYS A 71 16.32 6.03 -10.64
CA LYS A 71 16.28 7.35 -9.97
C LYS A 71 14.93 8.06 -10.05
N SER A 72 14.13 7.79 -11.09
CA SER A 72 12.80 8.38 -11.21
C SER A 72 11.87 7.91 -10.10
N THR A 73 11.88 6.61 -9.81
CA THR A 73 11.09 5.99 -8.74
C THR A 73 11.52 6.51 -7.37
N GLU A 74 12.83 6.58 -7.11
CA GLU A 74 13.32 7.13 -5.83
C GLU A 74 12.90 8.59 -5.64
N ARG A 75 12.96 9.44 -6.69
CA ARG A 75 12.45 10.81 -6.60
C ARG A 75 10.96 10.89 -6.28
N LEU A 76 10.16 9.94 -6.78
CA LEU A 76 8.72 9.91 -6.51
C LEU A 76 8.40 9.50 -5.08
N LEU A 77 9.17 8.57 -4.50
CA LEU A 77 8.88 7.94 -3.22
C LEU A 77 9.60 8.60 -2.02
N SER A 78 10.87 8.96 -2.20
CA SER A 78 11.80 9.36 -1.11
C SER A 78 12.57 10.66 -1.40
N GLY A 79 12.41 11.26 -2.59
CA GLY A 79 13.01 12.53 -2.95
C GLY A 79 12.55 13.73 -2.09
N TYR A 80 13.30 14.83 -2.15
CA TYR A 80 12.88 16.10 -1.57
C TYR A 80 11.54 16.54 -2.18
N SER A 81 10.51 16.75 -1.34
CA SER A 81 9.13 16.99 -1.78
C SER A 81 8.55 15.87 -2.67
N ALA A 82 8.91 14.60 -2.40
CA ALA A 82 8.39 13.42 -3.08
C ALA A 82 6.85 13.43 -3.17
N PRO A 83 6.26 13.34 -4.38
CA PRO A 83 4.80 13.28 -4.57
C PRO A 83 4.12 12.14 -3.81
N LEU A 84 4.81 11.00 -3.66
CA LEU A 84 4.36 9.84 -2.88
C LEU A 84 5.09 9.73 -1.53
N GLY A 85 5.52 10.87 -0.98
CA GLY A 85 6.24 10.94 0.29
C GLY A 85 5.35 10.93 1.54
N SER A 86 4.05 11.17 1.40
CA SER A 86 3.10 11.17 2.52
C SER A 86 2.31 9.87 2.63
N PHE A 87 1.95 9.50 3.85
CA PHE A 87 1.16 8.29 4.11
C PHE A 87 -0.15 8.26 3.32
N SER A 88 -0.89 9.38 3.26
CA SER A 88 -2.11 9.46 2.45
C SER A 88 -1.85 9.25 0.95
N ALA A 89 -0.80 9.86 0.40
CA ALA A 89 -0.48 9.71 -1.02
C ALA A 89 -0.11 8.26 -1.37
N ARG A 90 0.56 7.54 -0.46
CA ARG A 90 0.89 6.12 -0.66
C ARG A 90 -0.35 5.22 -0.57
N ILE A 91 -1.28 5.49 0.34
CA ILE A 91 -2.56 4.77 0.41
C ILE A 91 -3.31 4.91 -0.93
N ASP A 92 -3.47 6.15 -1.41
CA ASP A 92 -4.18 6.45 -2.66
C ASP A 92 -3.50 5.82 -3.88
N ALA A 93 -2.17 5.90 -3.95
CA ALA A 93 -1.39 5.29 -5.02
C ALA A 93 -1.49 3.76 -5.00
N CYS A 94 -1.33 3.12 -3.85
CA CYS A 94 -1.45 1.67 -3.72
C CYS A 94 -2.82 1.19 -4.17
N PHE A 95 -3.90 1.86 -3.75
CA PHE A 95 -5.25 1.49 -4.17
C PHE A 95 -5.47 1.72 -5.67
N SER A 96 -5.05 2.87 -6.20
CA SER A 96 -5.19 3.20 -7.63
C SER A 96 -4.43 2.23 -8.53
N LEU A 97 -3.36 1.62 -8.03
CA LEU A 97 -2.55 0.63 -8.73
C LEU A 97 -2.98 -0.81 -8.43
N ALA A 98 -4.08 -1.01 -7.70
CA ALA A 98 -4.59 -2.30 -7.24
C ALA A 98 -3.56 -3.11 -6.42
N LEU A 99 -2.62 -2.44 -5.74
CA LEU A 99 -1.67 -3.05 -4.82
C LEU A 99 -2.28 -3.31 -3.45
N ILE A 100 -3.42 -2.69 -3.13
CA ILE A 100 -4.29 -2.99 -1.99
C ILE A 100 -5.75 -3.03 -2.46
N ASP A 101 -6.58 -3.83 -1.78
CA ASP A 101 -8.00 -3.90 -2.10
C ASP A 101 -8.82 -2.78 -1.42
N GLN A 102 -10.12 -2.71 -1.74
CA GLN A 102 -11.01 -1.68 -1.19
C GLN A 102 -11.15 -1.77 0.35
N TYR A 103 -11.08 -2.98 0.90
CA TYR A 103 -11.17 -3.21 2.33
C TYR A 103 -9.90 -2.71 3.03
N GLU A 104 -8.72 -3.07 2.51
CA GLU A 104 -7.42 -2.60 2.98
C GLU A 104 -7.32 -1.07 2.90
N TYR A 105 -7.75 -0.47 1.79
CA TYR A 105 -7.80 0.99 1.65
C TYR A 105 -8.65 1.67 2.74
N ASN A 106 -9.83 1.12 3.02
CA ASN A 106 -10.74 1.67 4.03
C ASN A 106 -10.18 1.53 5.45
N GLU A 107 -9.66 0.34 5.80
CA GLU A 107 -9.06 0.07 7.11
C GLU A 107 -7.85 0.97 7.37
N ILE A 108 -6.91 1.04 6.42
CA ILE A 108 -5.70 1.86 6.54
C ILE A 108 -6.06 3.35 6.59
N SER A 109 -7.09 3.78 5.84
CA SER A 109 -7.58 5.15 5.90
C SER A 109 -8.14 5.52 7.27
N LEU A 110 -8.86 4.62 7.95
CA LEU A 110 -9.33 4.81 9.33
C LEU A 110 -8.16 4.83 10.31
N ILE A 111 -7.19 3.93 10.16
CA ILE A 111 -5.95 3.92 10.98
C ILE A 111 -5.20 5.24 10.84
N ARG A 112 -5.06 5.77 9.62
CA ARG A 112 -4.45 7.08 9.36
C ARG A 112 -5.19 8.21 10.08
N LYS A 113 -6.53 8.20 10.08
CA LYS A 113 -7.33 9.21 10.78
C LYS A 113 -7.07 9.16 12.28
N VAL A 114 -7.12 7.97 12.89
CA VAL A 114 -6.80 7.80 14.32
C VAL A 114 -5.38 8.31 14.62
N ARG A 115 -4.38 7.90 13.82
CA ARG A 115 -3.00 8.38 13.97
C ARG A 115 -2.92 9.90 13.94
N ASN A 116 -3.63 10.54 13.02
CA ASN A 116 -3.60 11.99 12.86
C ASN A 116 -4.17 12.71 14.08
N GLU A 117 -5.24 12.20 14.69
CA GLU A 117 -5.77 12.73 15.95
C GLU A 117 -4.72 12.66 17.07
N PHE A 118 -4.00 11.55 17.21
CA PHE A 118 -2.93 11.43 18.22
C PHE A 118 -1.67 12.24 17.90
N ALA A 119 -1.36 12.44 16.62
CA ALA A 119 -0.21 13.22 16.18
C ALA A 119 -0.41 14.72 16.41
N HIS A 120 -1.62 15.23 16.13
CA HIS A 120 -1.93 16.66 16.20
C HIS A 120 -2.71 17.07 17.45
N GLY A 121 -3.26 16.10 18.18
CA GLY A 121 -4.00 16.29 19.41
C GLY A 121 -3.16 16.86 20.56
N GLN A 122 -3.86 17.58 21.44
CA GLN A 122 -3.32 18.10 22.69
C GLN A 122 -3.12 16.97 23.72
N HIS A 123 -2.59 17.30 24.89
CA HIS A 123 -2.35 16.35 25.97
C HIS A 123 -3.64 15.66 26.44
N GLY A 124 -3.53 14.39 26.83
CA GLY A 124 -4.63 13.63 27.44
C GLY A 124 -5.58 12.94 26.44
N LEU A 125 -5.26 12.92 25.14
CA LEU A 125 -6.04 12.16 24.16
C LEU A 125 -5.94 10.65 24.47
N THR A 126 -7.09 9.98 24.42
CA THR A 126 -7.22 8.53 24.64
C THR A 126 -8.08 7.93 23.54
N PHE A 127 -8.12 6.60 23.46
CA PHE A 127 -8.99 5.88 22.54
C PHE A 127 -10.50 6.11 22.79
N GLU A 128 -10.87 6.60 23.97
CA GLU A 128 -12.26 6.97 24.31
C GLU A 128 -12.64 8.39 23.87
N THR A 129 -11.70 9.16 23.33
CA THR A 129 -11.93 10.53 22.88
C THR A 129 -12.58 10.53 21.50
N GLU A 130 -13.57 11.39 21.24
CA GLU A 130 -14.04 11.60 19.86
C GLU A 130 -13.08 12.52 19.09
N PRO A 131 -12.84 12.30 17.79
CA PRO A 131 -13.49 11.29 16.92
C PRO A 131 -12.81 9.91 16.91
N VAL A 132 -11.77 9.69 17.72
CA VAL A 132 -10.98 8.44 17.73
C VAL A 132 -11.85 7.21 17.99
N ARG A 133 -12.73 7.26 19.00
CA ARG A 133 -13.63 6.15 19.30
C ARG A 133 -14.53 5.82 18.10
N GLY A 134 -15.14 6.82 17.47
CA GLY A 134 -15.96 6.62 16.26
C GLY A 134 -15.21 5.99 15.09
N TYR A 135 -13.95 6.38 14.87
CA TYR A 135 -13.10 5.73 13.87
C TYR A 135 -12.80 4.28 14.24
N CYS A 136 -12.47 4.01 15.50
CA CYS A 136 -12.19 2.66 15.98
C CYS A 136 -13.40 1.74 15.87
N SER A 137 -14.63 2.24 16.10
CA SER A 137 -15.87 1.46 15.90
C SER A 137 -16.21 1.22 14.43
N SER A 138 -15.69 2.05 13.52
CA SER A 138 -15.92 1.92 12.08
C SER A 138 -15.01 0.88 11.41
N LEU A 139 -13.96 0.42 12.10
CA LEU A 139 -13.08 -0.65 11.61
C LEU A 139 -13.86 -1.95 11.39
N GLN A 140 -13.59 -2.59 10.27
CA GLN A 140 -14.27 -3.79 9.76
C GLN A 140 -13.45 -5.07 9.92
N SER A 141 -12.21 -4.97 10.42
CA SER A 141 -11.38 -6.15 10.71
C SER A 141 -12.11 -7.18 11.57
N ASP A 142 -12.09 -8.44 11.12
CA ASP A 142 -12.65 -9.59 11.83
C ASP A 142 -12.15 -9.59 13.29
N LEU A 143 -13.07 -9.72 14.24
CA LEU A 143 -12.77 -9.74 15.66
C LEU A 143 -12.69 -11.20 16.15
N PRO A 144 -11.84 -11.51 17.14
CA PRO A 144 -11.78 -12.84 17.71
C PRO A 144 -13.10 -13.19 18.43
N GLU A 145 -13.58 -14.42 18.21
CA GLU A 145 -14.76 -14.96 18.87
C GLU A 145 -14.37 -15.77 20.13
N GLY A 146 -15.24 -15.72 21.15
CA GLY A 146 -15.04 -16.44 22.41
C GLY A 146 -14.06 -15.76 23.38
N ALA A 147 -13.72 -16.46 24.46
CA ALA A 147 -12.71 -16.09 25.46
C ALA A 147 -12.82 -14.70 26.14
N GLY A 148 -13.94 -13.99 25.97
CA GLY A 148 -14.20 -12.73 26.65
C GLY A 148 -13.32 -11.56 26.21
N TYR A 149 -12.86 -11.55 24.96
CA TYR A 149 -12.12 -10.41 24.41
C TYR A 149 -12.94 -9.12 24.44
N PRO A 150 -12.35 -7.96 24.76
CA PRO A 150 -13.06 -6.68 24.83
C PRO A 150 -13.32 -6.12 23.42
N THR A 151 -14.16 -6.79 22.64
CA THR A 151 -14.41 -6.48 21.21
C THR A 151 -15.11 -5.14 20.97
N THR A 152 -15.66 -4.53 22.02
CA THR A 152 -16.24 -3.18 22.01
C THR A 152 -15.24 -2.09 22.43
N ASP A 153 -14.09 -2.46 23.00
CA ASP A 153 -13.07 -1.50 23.44
C ASP A 153 -12.39 -0.86 22.21
N PRO A 154 -12.36 0.49 22.09
CA PRO A 154 -11.83 1.13 20.90
C PRO A 154 -10.34 0.86 20.67
N ARG A 155 -9.54 0.79 21.75
CA ARG A 155 -8.11 0.48 21.69
C ARG A 155 -7.88 -0.95 21.20
N PHE A 156 -8.67 -1.91 21.68
CA PHE A 156 -8.64 -3.30 21.23
C PHE A 156 -9.01 -3.41 19.75
N ARG A 157 -10.09 -2.76 19.31
CA ARG A 157 -10.49 -2.77 17.89
C ARG A 157 -9.41 -2.19 16.99
N PHE A 158 -8.80 -1.07 17.40
CA PHE A 158 -7.67 -0.49 16.68
C PHE A 158 -6.48 -1.45 16.60
N THR A 159 -6.08 -2.02 17.73
CA THR A 159 -4.96 -2.98 17.81
C THR A 159 -5.22 -4.19 16.91
N ASN A 160 -6.43 -4.77 16.96
CA ASN A 160 -6.83 -5.89 16.13
C ASN A 160 -6.75 -5.54 14.64
N ALA A 161 -7.25 -4.37 14.24
CA ALA A 161 -7.19 -3.95 12.84
C ALA A 161 -5.75 -3.76 12.35
N VAL A 162 -4.87 -3.17 13.16
CA VAL A 162 -3.44 -3.06 12.84
C VAL A 162 -2.81 -4.44 12.63
N ILE A 163 -3.08 -5.40 13.52
CA ILE A 163 -2.55 -6.77 13.40
C ILE A 163 -3.05 -7.43 12.12
N CYS A 164 -4.34 -7.31 11.80
CA CYS A 164 -4.93 -7.81 10.57
C CYS A 164 -4.30 -7.17 9.32
N MET A 165 -4.03 -5.86 9.35
CA MET A 165 -3.34 -5.16 8.26
C MET A 165 -1.87 -5.58 8.13
N ALA A 166 -1.15 -5.69 9.24
CA ALA A 166 0.24 -6.16 9.26
C ALA A 166 0.37 -7.56 8.65
N LEU A 167 -0.54 -8.48 9.00
CA LEU A 167 -0.60 -9.82 8.43
C LEU A 167 -0.84 -9.81 6.91
N ARG A 168 -1.78 -8.99 6.44
CA ARG A 168 -2.13 -8.87 5.01
C ARG A 168 -1.04 -8.24 4.16
N LEU A 169 -0.28 -7.31 4.76
CA LEU A 169 0.76 -6.55 4.08
C LEU A 169 2.16 -7.16 4.25
N TYR A 170 2.33 -8.16 5.13
CA TYR A 170 3.64 -8.67 5.54
C TYR A 170 4.56 -9.00 4.35
N TYR A 171 4.06 -9.82 3.42
CA TYR A 171 4.75 -10.23 2.19
C TYR A 171 4.32 -9.46 0.94
N ARG A 172 3.55 -8.36 1.10
CA ARG A 172 3.02 -7.60 -0.04
C ARG A 172 4.14 -7.11 -0.97
N PRO A 173 5.26 -6.54 -0.47
CA PRO A 173 6.35 -6.12 -1.34
C PRO A 173 6.93 -7.27 -2.18
N GLU A 174 7.10 -8.46 -1.61
CA GLU A 174 7.66 -9.65 -2.25
C GLU A 174 6.72 -10.20 -3.33
N TRP A 175 5.41 -10.22 -3.05
CA TRP A 175 4.40 -10.63 -4.03
C TRP A 175 4.33 -9.63 -5.19
N VAL A 176 4.23 -8.34 -4.88
CA VAL A 176 4.13 -7.26 -5.85
C VAL A 176 5.39 -7.16 -6.72
N LYS A 177 6.58 -7.47 -6.17
CA LYS A 177 7.84 -7.50 -6.92
C LYS A 177 7.80 -8.47 -8.12
N LYS A 178 7.01 -9.55 -8.04
CA LYS A 178 6.81 -10.49 -9.16
C LYS A 178 6.11 -9.84 -10.35
N GLU A 179 5.39 -8.75 -10.11
CA GLU A 179 4.67 -7.95 -11.11
C GLU A 179 5.36 -6.61 -11.40
N ARG A 180 6.65 -6.46 -11.04
CA ARG A 180 7.39 -5.22 -11.25
C ARG A 180 7.26 -4.70 -12.67
N ARG A 181 6.98 -3.40 -12.81
CA ARG A 181 6.92 -2.71 -14.10
C ARG A 181 8.30 -2.60 -14.72
N THR A 182 8.40 -2.91 -16.00
CA THR A 182 9.58 -2.67 -16.83
C THR A 182 9.31 -1.54 -17.81
N SER A 183 10.37 -0.87 -18.27
CA SER A 183 10.26 0.04 -19.40
C SER A 183 9.76 -0.73 -20.64
N LYS A 184 8.92 -0.08 -21.44
CA LYS A 184 8.36 -0.65 -22.67
C LYS A 184 8.36 0.40 -23.77
N GLU A 185 8.66 -0.05 -24.98
CA GLU A 185 8.44 0.75 -26.19
C GLU A 185 6.99 0.54 -26.64
N TRP A 186 6.26 1.63 -26.84
CA TRP A 186 4.84 1.60 -27.22
C TRP A 186 4.64 1.67 -28.74
N VAL A 187 5.63 2.18 -29.46
CA VAL A 187 5.63 2.34 -30.91
C VAL A 187 6.97 1.86 -31.42
N ASP A 188 6.95 1.12 -32.53
CA ASP A 188 8.17 0.77 -33.26
C ASP A 188 8.93 2.06 -33.63
N PRO A 189 10.21 2.20 -33.24
CA PRO A 189 11.01 3.36 -33.60
C PRO A 189 11.02 3.64 -35.11
N ASP A 190 11.01 2.60 -35.95
CA ASP A 190 11.01 2.77 -37.41
C ASP A 190 9.66 3.27 -37.93
N ALA A 191 8.55 3.01 -37.23
CA ALA A 191 7.23 3.56 -37.57
C ALA A 191 7.13 5.08 -37.33
N THR A 192 8.05 5.66 -36.56
CA THR A 192 8.07 7.11 -36.26
C THR A 192 9.30 7.82 -36.81
N ARG A 193 10.17 7.09 -37.51
CA ARG A 193 11.40 7.63 -38.05
C ARG A 193 11.12 8.50 -39.28
N TRP A 194 11.62 9.74 -39.24
CA TRP A 194 11.66 10.57 -40.45
C TRP A 194 12.68 10.02 -41.43
N ARG A 195 12.25 9.85 -42.68
CA ARG A 195 13.10 9.48 -43.81
C ARG A 195 13.04 10.56 -44.88
N SER A 196 14.14 10.74 -45.59
CA SER A 196 14.17 11.61 -46.76
C SER A 196 13.41 10.97 -47.91
N THR A 197 12.52 11.71 -48.55
CA THR A 197 11.89 11.28 -49.81
C THR A 197 12.89 11.19 -50.96
N GLU A 198 14.08 11.78 -50.82
CA GLU A 198 15.17 11.68 -51.80
C GLU A 198 15.88 10.32 -51.71
N ASP A 199 16.09 9.82 -50.49
CA ASP A 199 16.77 8.54 -50.25
C ASP A 199 15.81 7.35 -50.41
N GLU A 200 14.58 7.51 -49.93
CA GLU A 200 13.57 6.45 -49.96
C GLU A 200 12.19 7.04 -50.35
N PRO A 201 11.83 7.01 -51.65
CA PRO A 201 10.59 7.60 -52.12
C PRO A 201 9.37 6.82 -51.61
N PRO A 202 8.24 7.51 -51.37
CA PRO A 202 7.05 6.87 -50.84
C PRO A 202 6.47 5.84 -51.84
N PRO A 203 5.96 4.69 -51.37
CA PRO A 203 5.34 3.71 -52.25
C PRO A 203 4.15 4.30 -53.04
N PRO A 204 3.93 3.88 -54.29
CA PRO A 204 2.82 4.40 -55.10
C PRO A 204 1.46 4.15 -54.45
N GLY A 205 0.61 5.18 -54.42
CA GLY A 205 -0.77 5.07 -53.91
C GLY A 205 -0.90 5.00 -52.39
N VAL A 206 0.21 5.12 -51.64
CA VAL A 206 0.18 5.16 -50.17
C VAL A 206 0.17 6.63 -49.71
N PRO A 207 -0.85 7.07 -48.96
CA PRO A 207 -0.83 8.41 -48.39
C PRO A 207 0.29 8.53 -47.34
N VAL A 208 1.10 9.57 -47.46
CA VAL A 208 2.22 9.85 -46.54
C VAL A 208 2.07 11.22 -45.91
N MET A 209 2.53 11.35 -44.66
CA MET A 209 2.67 12.63 -43.98
C MET A 209 4.08 13.16 -44.21
N GLY A 210 4.20 14.35 -44.79
CA GLY A 210 5.48 15.00 -45.09
C GLY A 210 5.58 16.39 -44.46
N ILE A 211 6.79 16.77 -44.08
CA ILE A 211 7.11 18.13 -43.61
C ILE A 211 8.05 18.77 -44.63
N GLY A 212 7.62 19.87 -45.25
CA GLY A 212 8.42 20.67 -46.17
C GLY A 212 8.79 22.03 -45.58
N LYS A 213 9.81 22.69 -46.12
CA LYS A 213 10.10 24.10 -45.77
C LYS A 213 8.88 24.97 -46.12
N PRO A 214 8.47 25.91 -45.25
CA PRO A 214 7.39 26.83 -45.58
C PRO A 214 7.76 27.61 -46.85
N ARG A 215 6.82 27.74 -47.78
CA ARG A 215 7.00 28.64 -48.93
C ARG A 215 7.17 30.05 -48.38
N LYS A 216 8.24 30.74 -48.78
CA LYS A 216 8.38 32.18 -48.51
C LYS A 216 7.13 32.89 -49.08
N PRO A 217 6.60 33.90 -48.38
CA PRO A 217 5.43 34.65 -48.82
C PRO A 217 5.64 35.28 -50.20
#